data_AF-A0A926UKI1-F1
#
_entry.id   AF-A0A926UKI1-F1
#
_cell.length_a   1.000
_cell.length_b   1.000
_cell.length_c   1.000
_cell.angle_alpha   90.00
_cell.angle_beta   90.00
_cell.angle_gamma   90.00
#
_symmetry.space_group_name_H-M   'P 1'
#
loop_
_entity.id
_entity.type
_entity.pdbx_description
1 polymer ?
#
loop_
_entity_poly.entity_id
_entity_poly.type
_entity_poly.pdbx_seq_one_letter_code
_entity_poly.pdbx_strand_id
1 'polypeptide(L)'
;MTGKNIRQNAFLRLVSNQVEVSGAATRYSLLPDQEMVIGRDPSCQIVLDAMTYRMVSRRHAAVRPLSSSPDDNYSWIICDLKSANGTFLNGEKLTGHQELHLGDRISLGVDGPQFIFEYEVTPQTVAVHSRATVLSSISGQNHSSGNHDTVSFTQLFPIISTGKDLTRKAYLIPGILTVVFVVLMFATVGHPQANQVIVGCYIAFAAYYFVYQLCGKPKPWWVLIGTAITTMLILISPLLELFIKVFREILPGSLSASRNDITFTELLIRMFFGAGLMEELLKALPVLGAYYIGKSLRSPWKEKIGISEPLDGILLGTASAVGFTLLETLGQYVPLISQNSGELVGLQLLIPRILGSVAGHMAYSGYLGYFIGLAVLKPVLRWQILAVGYFSASALHALWNATGSINAFLLVVVGVLSYAFLMAAILKARVLSPTRSQNFATRFIEPK
;
A
#
# COMPACT_ATOMS: atom_id res chain seq x y z
N MET A 1 49.71 -18.09 -36.42
CA MET A 1 49.25 -16.81 -35.84
C MET A 1 47.88 -17.06 -35.21
N THR A 2 47.88 -17.45 -33.94
CA THR A 2 46.65 -17.75 -33.17
C THR A 2 46.82 -17.10 -31.82
N GLY A 3 46.35 -15.86 -31.71
CA GLY A 3 46.15 -15.18 -30.44
C GLY A 3 44.84 -14.44 -30.56
N LYS A 4 43.96 -14.58 -29.56
CA LYS A 4 43.14 -13.52 -28.97
C LYS A 4 41.99 -14.08 -28.11
N ASN A 5 41.79 -13.41 -26.98
CA ASN A 5 40.65 -13.29 -26.07
C ASN A 5 40.72 -14.08 -24.75
N ILE A 6 41.51 -13.59 -23.79
CA ILE A 6 41.69 -14.18 -22.45
C ILE A 6 40.83 -13.50 -21.34
N ARG A 7 40.00 -12.48 -21.60
CA ARG A 7 39.23 -11.81 -20.52
C ARG A 7 37.81 -11.34 -20.90
N GLN A 8 36.97 -12.22 -21.46
CA GLN A 8 35.62 -11.80 -21.91
C GLN A 8 34.52 -11.80 -20.83
N ASN A 9 34.74 -12.37 -19.63
CA ASN A 9 33.70 -12.49 -18.60
C ASN A 9 34.13 -11.84 -17.26
N ALA A 10 34.10 -10.51 -17.16
CA ALA A 10 34.26 -9.80 -15.88
C ALA A 10 32.89 -9.50 -15.26
N PHE A 11 32.78 -9.61 -13.94
CA PHE A 11 31.54 -9.39 -13.20
C PHE A 11 31.79 -8.81 -11.81
N LEU A 12 30.81 -8.05 -11.33
CA LEU A 12 30.74 -7.60 -9.94
C LEU A 12 29.75 -8.48 -9.19
N ARG A 13 30.20 -9.12 -8.11
CA ARG A 13 29.34 -9.90 -7.22
C ARG A 13 29.00 -9.10 -5.98
N LEU A 14 27.72 -8.89 -5.71
CA LEU A 14 27.27 -8.21 -4.49
C LEU A 14 27.42 -9.14 -3.28
N VAL A 15 28.06 -8.65 -2.22
CA VAL A 15 28.21 -9.35 -0.94
C VAL A 15 27.07 -8.94 -0.01
N SER A 16 26.23 -9.91 0.38
CA SER A 16 25.16 -9.67 1.35
C SER A 16 25.68 -9.88 2.77
N ASN A 17 25.41 -8.94 3.69
CA ASN A 17 25.80 -9.02 5.11
C ASN A 17 24.90 -9.95 5.94
N GLN A 18 24.12 -10.83 5.33
CA GLN A 18 23.35 -11.86 6.03
C GLN A 18 24.03 -13.22 5.85
N VAL A 19 24.34 -13.85 6.98
CA VAL A 19 24.88 -15.21 7.12
C VAL A 19 24.27 -16.13 6.07
N GLU A 20 25.14 -16.77 5.29
CA GLU A 20 24.77 -17.64 4.18
C GLU A 20 23.78 -18.73 4.61
N VAL A 21 22.55 -18.61 4.11
CA VAL A 21 21.70 -19.76 3.83
C VAL A 21 21.41 -19.71 2.34
N SER A 22 22.16 -20.52 1.58
CA SER A 22 22.01 -20.86 0.16
C SER A 22 20.98 -20.03 -0.62
N GLY A 23 21.42 -18.89 -1.15
CA GLY A 23 20.70 -18.11 -2.17
C GLY A 23 21.72 -17.52 -3.14
N ALA A 24 21.50 -17.69 -4.44
CA ALA A 24 22.45 -17.35 -5.50
C ALA A 24 22.97 -15.89 -5.36
N ALA A 25 24.30 -15.73 -5.31
CA ALA A 25 24.91 -14.40 -5.22
C ALA A 25 24.57 -13.57 -6.47
N THR A 26 24.06 -12.35 -6.27
CA THR A 26 23.74 -11.43 -7.37
C THR A 26 25.02 -11.01 -8.08
N ARG A 27 25.16 -11.39 -9.36
CA ARG A 27 26.30 -11.04 -10.23
C ARG A 27 25.85 -10.07 -11.32
N TYR A 28 26.67 -9.07 -11.60
CA TYR A 28 26.45 -8.08 -12.65
C TYR A 28 27.58 -8.17 -13.67
N SER A 29 27.26 -8.57 -14.90
CA SER A 29 28.25 -8.64 -15.99
C SER A 29 28.72 -7.25 -16.39
N LEU A 30 30.03 -7.10 -16.58
CA LEU A 30 30.66 -5.88 -17.07
C LEU A 30 30.88 -5.99 -18.58
N LEU A 31 30.32 -5.05 -19.34
CA LEU A 31 30.36 -5.06 -20.81
C LEU A 31 31.58 -4.27 -21.34
N PRO A 32 32.48 -4.87 -22.15
CA PRO A 32 33.74 -4.25 -22.57
C PRO A 32 33.61 -2.93 -23.35
N ASP A 33 32.42 -2.60 -23.83
CA ASP A 33 32.08 -1.42 -24.61
C ASP A 33 31.21 -0.40 -23.86
N GLN A 34 30.96 -0.62 -22.55
CA GLN A 34 30.03 0.20 -21.80
C GLN A 34 30.57 0.63 -20.41
N GLU A 35 30.30 1.90 -20.05
CA GLU A 35 30.43 2.37 -18.67
C GLU A 35 29.30 1.77 -17.81
N MET A 36 29.67 1.12 -16.72
CA MET A 36 28.74 0.54 -15.76
C MET A 36 28.63 1.44 -14.53
N VAL A 37 27.58 2.26 -14.49
CA VAL A 37 27.32 3.14 -13.35
C VAL A 37 26.59 2.37 -12.24
N ILE A 38 27.07 2.53 -11.01
CA ILE A 38 26.49 1.95 -9.80
C ILE A 38 25.83 3.07 -8.99
N GLY A 39 24.57 2.90 -8.59
CA GLY A 39 23.88 3.91 -7.79
C GLY A 39 22.41 3.61 -7.53
N ARG A 40 21.73 4.53 -6.84
CA ARG A 40 20.29 4.44 -6.55
C ARG A 40 19.38 4.96 -7.66
N ASP A 41 19.94 5.69 -8.62
CA ASP A 41 19.16 6.25 -9.72
C ASP A 41 18.76 5.14 -10.70
N PRO A 42 17.48 5.03 -11.11
CA PRO A 42 17.04 4.02 -12.08
C PRO A 42 17.75 4.08 -13.44
N SER A 43 18.44 5.18 -13.75
CA SER A 43 19.27 5.31 -14.96
C SER A 43 20.64 4.61 -14.88
N CYS A 44 21.03 4.10 -13.72
CA CYS A 44 22.29 3.35 -13.53
C CYS A 44 22.18 1.94 -14.12
N GLN A 45 23.30 1.38 -14.58
CA GLN A 45 23.36 -0.01 -15.05
C GLN A 45 23.26 -1.01 -13.89
N ILE A 46 23.84 -0.66 -12.74
CA ILE A 46 23.72 -1.41 -11.49
C ILE A 46 22.90 -0.57 -10.51
N VAL A 47 21.59 -0.84 -10.49
CA VAL A 47 20.64 -0.12 -9.64
C VAL A 47 20.54 -0.81 -8.28
N LEU A 48 20.91 -0.10 -7.24
CA LEU A 48 20.73 -0.52 -5.85
C LEU A 48 19.41 0.05 -5.30
N ASP A 49 18.65 -0.79 -4.60
CA ASP A 49 17.35 -0.39 -4.04
C ASP A 49 17.51 0.83 -3.12
N ALA A 50 16.75 1.87 -3.42
CA ALA A 50 16.92 3.16 -2.77
C ALA A 50 16.47 3.17 -1.31
N MET A 51 15.64 2.20 -0.90
CA MET A 51 15.14 2.10 0.47
C MET A 51 16.09 1.32 1.37
N THR A 52 16.75 0.31 0.79
CA THR A 52 17.74 -0.57 1.44
C THR A 52 19.10 0.13 1.55
N TYR A 53 19.61 0.69 0.45
CA TYR A 53 20.97 1.22 0.36
C TYR A 53 21.03 2.75 0.40
N ARG A 54 20.46 3.36 1.45
CA ARG A 54 20.29 4.82 1.55
C ARG A 54 21.59 5.62 1.50
N MET A 55 22.69 5.04 1.97
CA MET A 55 24.03 5.65 1.94
C MET A 55 24.67 5.69 0.55
N VAL A 56 24.11 4.99 -0.43
CA VAL A 56 24.64 5.03 -1.79
C VAL A 56 24.15 6.30 -2.50
N SER A 57 25.00 7.06 -3.20
CA SER A 57 24.57 8.20 -4.04
C SER A 57 23.67 7.76 -5.21
N ARG A 58 22.93 8.71 -5.79
CA ARG A 58 22.12 8.49 -7.01
C ARG A 58 22.95 7.88 -8.14
N ARG A 59 24.08 8.50 -8.46
CA ARG A 59 25.18 7.92 -9.24
C ARG A 59 26.39 7.93 -8.31
N HIS A 60 26.84 6.76 -7.86
CA HIS A 60 27.83 6.65 -6.79
C HIS A 60 29.23 6.43 -7.35
N ALA A 61 29.40 5.38 -8.13
CA ALA A 61 30.66 5.02 -8.74
C ALA A 61 30.42 4.52 -10.17
N ALA A 62 31.46 4.53 -10.99
CA ALA A 62 31.43 3.97 -12.33
C ALA A 62 32.61 3.02 -12.53
N VAL A 63 32.32 1.88 -13.13
CA VAL A 63 33.32 0.93 -13.63
C VAL A 63 33.44 1.10 -15.13
N ARG A 64 34.66 1.30 -15.63
CA ARG A 64 34.95 1.56 -17.03
C ARG A 64 36.03 0.63 -17.56
N PRO A 65 35.95 0.19 -18.81
CA PRO A 65 37.06 -0.50 -19.47
C PRO A 65 38.15 0.54 -19.83
N LEU A 66 39.42 0.20 -19.60
CA LEU A 66 40.55 0.96 -20.11
C LEU A 66 40.92 0.41 -21.50
N SER A 67 40.74 1.22 -22.56
CA SER A 67 40.97 0.73 -23.93
C SER A 67 42.46 0.77 -24.34
N SER A 68 42.90 -0.38 -24.87
CA SER A 68 43.90 -0.62 -25.95
C SER A 68 45.38 -0.84 -25.62
N SER A 69 45.82 -2.10 -25.79
CA SER A 69 47.09 -2.50 -26.42
C SER A 69 46.77 -3.63 -27.42
N PRO A 70 47.49 -3.80 -28.55
CA PRO A 70 47.32 -4.93 -29.47
C PRO A 70 47.42 -6.31 -28.79
N ASP A 71 47.99 -6.38 -27.58
CA ASP A 71 48.03 -7.53 -26.69
C ASP A 71 46.81 -7.59 -25.73
N ASP A 72 45.59 -7.53 -26.26
CA ASP A 72 44.35 -8.16 -25.75
C ASP A 72 43.98 -8.16 -24.24
N ASN A 73 44.62 -7.33 -23.41
CA ASN A 73 44.39 -7.24 -21.99
C ASN A 73 43.37 -6.12 -21.73
N TYR A 74 42.12 -6.52 -21.51
CA TYR A 74 41.12 -5.63 -20.92
C TYR A 74 41.45 -5.44 -19.43
N SER A 75 41.66 -4.19 -19.02
CA SER A 75 41.68 -3.78 -17.62
C SER A 75 40.48 -2.89 -17.31
N TRP A 76 40.03 -2.96 -16.06
CA TRP A 76 38.86 -2.24 -15.56
C TRP A 76 39.31 -1.22 -14.55
N ILE A 77 38.71 -0.03 -14.58
CA ILE A 77 38.96 1.01 -13.59
C ILE A 77 37.68 1.36 -12.85
N ILE A 78 37.80 1.66 -11.56
CA ILE A 78 36.74 2.20 -10.71
C ILE A 78 36.94 3.70 -10.51
N CYS A 79 35.83 4.44 -10.56
CA CYS A 79 35.80 5.89 -10.42
C CYS A 79 34.71 6.28 -9.43
N ASP A 80 35.04 7.08 -8.41
CA ASP A 80 34.02 7.74 -7.59
C ASP A 80 33.37 8.90 -8.37
N LEU A 81 32.04 8.95 -8.41
CA LEU A 81 31.28 9.99 -9.12
C LEU A 81 30.89 11.15 -8.19
N LYS A 82 31.83 11.59 -7.33
CA LYS A 82 31.60 12.58 -6.27
C LYS A 82 30.49 12.13 -5.32
N SER A 83 30.59 10.89 -4.87
CA SER A 83 29.61 10.30 -3.97
C SER A 83 29.64 10.99 -2.59
N ALA A 84 28.51 10.99 -1.89
CA ALA A 84 28.40 11.66 -0.59
C ALA A 84 29.21 10.94 0.50
N ASN A 85 29.27 9.61 0.43
CA ASN A 85 29.92 8.77 1.44
C ASN A 85 31.25 8.18 0.98
N GLY A 86 31.70 8.49 -0.24
CA GLY A 86 32.92 7.95 -0.83
C GLY A 86 32.79 6.51 -1.30
N THR A 87 33.60 6.17 -2.30
CA THR A 87 33.85 4.79 -2.73
C THR A 87 35.18 4.32 -2.14
N PHE A 88 35.23 3.08 -1.67
CA PHE A 88 36.43 2.48 -1.07
C PHE A 88 36.81 1.24 -1.86
N LEU A 89 38.11 1.04 -2.08
CA LEU A 89 38.68 -0.17 -2.64
C LEU A 89 39.53 -0.85 -1.57
N ASN A 90 39.23 -2.10 -1.25
CA ASN A 90 39.92 -2.90 -0.23
C ASN A 90 40.02 -2.19 1.15
N GLY A 91 39.02 -1.37 1.49
CA GLY A 91 38.95 -0.62 2.75
C GLY A 91 39.59 0.77 2.70
N GLU A 92 40.33 1.11 1.64
CA GLU A 92 40.91 2.43 1.45
C GLU A 92 40.01 3.32 0.58
N LYS A 93 39.87 4.59 0.94
CA LYS A 93 39.03 5.53 0.18
C LYS A 93 39.70 5.84 -1.15
N LEU A 94 38.96 5.70 -2.26
CA LEU A 94 39.46 6.01 -3.59
C LEU A 94 39.91 7.47 -3.72
N THR A 95 41.13 7.66 -4.24
CA THR A 95 41.70 8.96 -4.60
C THR A 95 41.98 8.98 -6.11
N GLY A 96 40.97 9.38 -6.89
CA GLY A 96 41.04 9.35 -8.35
C GLY A 96 40.58 8.01 -8.94
N HIS A 97 41.09 7.67 -10.12
CA HIS A 97 40.77 6.44 -10.84
C HIS A 97 41.75 5.34 -10.43
N GLN A 98 41.24 4.15 -10.11
CA GLN A 98 42.08 3.00 -9.72
C GLN A 98 41.73 1.77 -10.55
N GLU A 99 42.75 1.00 -10.94
CA GLU A 99 42.59 -0.28 -11.65
C GLU A 99 42.07 -1.37 -10.71
N LEU A 100 41.12 -2.17 -11.20
CA LEU A 100 40.51 -3.29 -10.50
C LEU A 100 41.24 -4.60 -10.83
N HIS A 101 41.60 -5.33 -9.77
CA HIS A 101 42.24 -6.64 -9.82
C HIS A 101 41.31 -7.73 -9.27
N LEU A 102 41.56 -8.98 -9.66
CA LEU A 102 40.74 -10.12 -9.24
C LEU A 102 40.63 -10.17 -7.70
N GLY A 103 39.40 -10.23 -7.20
CA GLY A 103 39.11 -10.30 -5.77
C GLY A 103 39.01 -8.95 -5.06
N ASP A 104 39.26 -7.84 -5.77
CA ASP A 104 39.13 -6.51 -5.19
C ASP A 104 37.72 -6.24 -4.65
N ARG A 105 37.67 -5.67 -3.46
CA ARG A 105 36.45 -5.36 -2.74
C ARG A 105 36.12 -3.88 -2.86
N ILE A 106 35.01 -3.58 -3.52
CA ILE A 106 34.50 -2.22 -3.72
C ILE A 106 33.39 -1.98 -2.70
N SER A 107 33.57 -1.03 -1.78
CA SER A 107 32.55 -0.63 -0.79
C SER A 107 32.00 0.75 -1.11
N LEU A 108 30.66 0.88 -1.12
CA LEU A 108 29.97 2.15 -1.38
C LEU A 108 29.64 2.89 -0.07
N GLY A 109 30.67 3.45 0.56
CA GLY A 109 30.66 3.97 1.93
C GLY A 109 31.34 3.02 2.92
N VAL A 110 31.71 3.54 4.10
CA VAL A 110 32.46 2.80 5.14
C VAL A 110 31.73 1.52 5.57
N ASP A 111 30.42 1.62 5.83
CA ASP A 111 29.55 0.47 6.18
C ASP A 111 28.57 0.13 5.04
N GLY A 112 28.97 0.44 3.79
CA GLY A 112 28.13 0.33 2.61
C GLY A 112 28.02 -1.08 2.03
N PRO A 113 27.13 -1.27 1.03
CA PRO A 113 27.13 -2.51 0.25
C PRO A 113 28.49 -2.70 -0.41
N GLN A 114 28.92 -3.96 -0.47
CA GLN A 114 30.22 -4.35 -1.00
C GLN A 114 30.06 -5.20 -2.25
N PHE A 115 30.92 -4.97 -3.22
CA PHE A 115 31.05 -5.81 -4.42
C PHE A 115 32.45 -6.43 -4.44
N ILE A 116 32.54 -7.65 -4.96
CA ILE A 116 33.82 -8.29 -5.29
C ILE A 116 33.95 -8.31 -6.80
N PHE A 117 35.09 -7.84 -7.31
CA PHE A 117 35.43 -7.92 -8.72
C PHE A 117 35.97 -9.31 -9.07
N GLU A 118 35.32 -9.99 -10.01
CA GLU A 118 35.63 -11.34 -10.43
C GLU A 118 35.77 -11.38 -11.97
N TYR A 119 36.65 -12.24 -12.49
CA TYR A 119 36.68 -12.60 -13.91
C TYR A 119 37.05 -14.07 -14.08
N GLU A 120 36.50 -14.71 -15.10
CA GLU A 120 36.89 -16.09 -15.44
C GLU A 120 38.21 -16.10 -16.21
N VAL A 121 39.21 -16.78 -15.64
CA VAL A 121 40.39 -17.22 -16.38
C VAL A 121 40.11 -18.66 -16.79
N THR A 122 39.95 -18.94 -18.08
CA THR A 122 39.98 -20.33 -18.55
C THR A 122 41.39 -20.87 -18.32
N PRO A 123 41.62 -21.82 -17.40
CA PRO A 123 42.97 -22.30 -17.12
C PRO A 123 43.36 -23.27 -18.24
N GLN A 124 44.41 -22.93 -19.02
CA GLN A 124 45.21 -23.98 -19.64
C GLN A 124 45.97 -24.69 -18.52
N THR A 125 45.74 -25.99 -18.40
CA THR A 125 46.35 -26.87 -17.40
C THR A 125 47.87 -26.85 -17.55
N VAL A 126 48.56 -26.17 -16.64
CA VAL A 126 49.98 -26.42 -16.39
C VAL A 126 50.16 -26.58 -14.89
N ALA A 127 50.44 -27.83 -14.50
CA ALA A 127 50.73 -28.23 -13.15
C ALA A 127 52.09 -27.67 -12.71
N VAL A 128 52.14 -26.93 -11.60
CA VAL A 128 53.37 -26.78 -10.81
C VAL A 128 53.03 -26.64 -9.32
N HIS A 129 53.66 -27.50 -8.53
CA HIS A 129 53.78 -27.44 -7.07
C HIS A 129 54.35 -26.10 -6.58
N SER A 130 53.95 -25.64 -5.39
CA SER A 130 54.84 -25.62 -4.21
C SER A 130 54.33 -24.71 -3.09
N ARG A 131 54.35 -25.30 -1.89
CA ARG A 131 54.65 -24.77 -0.55
C ARG A 131 53.95 -23.51 0.00
N ALA A 132 53.30 -23.78 1.13
CA ALA A 132 53.09 -22.87 2.25
C ALA A 132 54.40 -22.24 2.74
N THR A 133 54.35 -20.97 3.13
CA THR A 133 55.23 -20.39 4.17
C THR A 133 54.46 -19.31 4.93
N VAL A 134 54.69 -19.33 6.23
CA VAL A 134 54.05 -18.54 7.28
C VAL A 134 54.97 -17.35 7.65
N LEU A 135 54.35 -16.28 8.15
CA LEU A 135 54.85 -15.26 9.11
C LEU A 135 55.57 -13.98 8.65
N SER A 136 55.22 -12.93 9.42
CA SER A 136 55.87 -11.62 9.68
C SER A 136 55.66 -10.53 8.61
N SER A 137 55.39 -9.27 8.93
CA SER A 137 55.82 -8.48 10.08
C SER A 137 55.00 -7.18 10.29
N ILE A 138 55.03 -6.75 11.55
CA ILE A 138 54.58 -5.53 12.23
C ILE A 138 54.97 -4.22 11.53
N SER A 139 54.12 -3.18 11.62
CA SER A 139 54.45 -1.80 12.07
C SER A 139 53.56 -0.74 11.42
N GLY A 140 52.81 0.01 12.24
CA GLY A 140 52.18 1.26 11.79
C GLY A 140 50.96 1.69 12.60
N GLN A 141 51.10 1.85 13.92
CA GLN A 141 50.12 2.62 14.69
C GLN A 141 50.16 4.08 14.24
N ASN A 142 49.00 4.60 13.81
CA ASN A 142 48.61 6.00 13.99
C ASN A 142 47.09 6.11 13.80
N HIS A 143 46.34 5.82 14.87
CA HIS A 143 44.95 6.25 14.98
C HIS A 143 44.87 7.37 16.02
N SER A 144 44.94 8.59 15.52
CA SER A 144 44.39 9.76 16.20
C SER A 144 42.88 9.60 16.29
N SER A 145 42.40 9.40 17.51
CA SER A 145 41.01 9.50 17.91
C SER A 145 40.50 10.93 17.70
N GLY A 146 39.89 11.18 16.54
CA GLY A 146 39.11 12.38 16.26
C GLY A 146 37.64 12.03 16.21
N ASN A 147 36.99 12.02 17.37
CA ASN A 147 35.53 11.93 17.46
C ASN A 147 34.93 13.25 16.93
N HIS A 148 34.68 13.32 15.63
CA HIS A 148 33.89 14.42 15.07
C HIS A 148 32.40 14.12 15.33
N ASP A 149 31.94 14.51 16.51
CA ASP A 149 30.52 14.72 16.83
C ASP A 149 30.01 15.96 16.07
N THR A 150 30.03 15.93 14.73
CA THR A 150 29.48 17.02 13.91
C THR A 150 28.14 16.56 13.33
N VAL A 151 27.06 17.04 13.94
CA VAL A 151 25.70 16.82 13.44
C VAL A 151 25.54 17.64 12.17
N SER A 152 25.24 16.97 11.05
CA SER A 152 25.05 17.66 9.77
C SER A 152 23.78 18.53 9.81
N PHE A 153 23.73 19.60 9.01
CA PHE A 153 22.55 20.47 8.94
C PHE A 153 21.27 19.71 8.56
N THR A 154 21.39 18.61 7.81
CA THR A 154 20.28 17.73 7.46
C THR A 154 19.90 16.76 8.60
N GLN A 155 20.79 16.47 9.54
CA GLN A 155 20.47 15.77 10.79
C GLN A 155 19.82 16.71 11.82
N LEU A 156 20.24 17.98 11.88
CA LEU A 156 19.58 19.03 12.69
C LEU A 156 18.20 19.42 12.12
N PHE A 157 18.06 19.42 10.80
CA PHE A 157 16.80 19.73 10.10
C PHE A 157 16.44 18.64 9.07
N PRO A 158 15.96 17.46 9.53
CA PRO A 158 15.65 16.30 8.67
C PRO A 158 14.64 16.58 7.56
N ILE A 159 13.80 17.60 7.74
CA ILE A 159 12.73 17.96 6.81
C ILE A 159 13.31 18.48 5.48
N ILE A 160 14.47 19.14 5.49
CA ILE A 160 15.04 19.85 4.34
C ILE A 160 15.65 18.89 3.31
N SER A 161 16.15 17.73 3.75
CA SER A 161 16.70 16.70 2.85
C SER A 161 15.66 15.65 2.39
N THR A 162 14.51 15.58 3.06
CA THR A 162 13.60 14.42 2.95
C THR A 162 12.29 14.76 2.21
N GLY A 163 12.10 15.98 1.69
CA GLY A 163 10.82 16.44 1.13
C GLY A 163 10.15 15.53 0.09
N LYS A 164 10.93 14.94 -0.84
CA LYS A 164 10.39 13.97 -1.83
C LYS A 164 10.14 12.56 -1.25
N ASP A 165 10.88 12.18 -0.20
CA ASP A 165 10.68 10.91 0.51
C ASP A 165 9.53 10.99 1.52
N LEU A 166 9.25 12.18 2.05
CA LEU A 166 8.15 12.45 2.98
C LEU A 166 6.79 12.24 2.33
N THR A 167 6.62 12.73 1.10
CA THR A 167 5.38 12.58 0.31
C THR A 167 5.19 11.16 -0.26
N ARG A 168 6.27 10.36 -0.36
CA ARG A 168 6.21 8.94 -0.73
C ARG A 168 5.89 7.99 0.44
N LYS A 169 6.07 8.43 1.69
CA LYS A 169 5.73 7.62 2.87
C LYS A 169 4.22 7.69 3.12
N ALA A 170 3.59 6.52 3.26
CA ALA A 170 2.14 6.37 3.40
C ALA A 170 1.50 7.21 4.53
N TYR A 171 2.29 7.60 5.55
CA TYR A 171 1.79 8.18 6.80
C TYR A 171 1.79 9.72 6.86
N LEU A 172 2.47 10.44 5.96
CA LEU A 172 2.53 11.91 6.05
C LEU A 172 1.17 12.56 5.77
N ILE A 173 0.47 12.12 4.73
CA ILE A 173 -0.83 12.68 4.33
C ILE A 173 -1.87 12.48 5.44
N PRO A 174 -2.05 11.29 6.03
CA PRO A 174 -2.91 11.11 7.21
C PRO A 174 -2.51 11.98 8.40
N GLY A 175 -1.20 12.19 8.61
CA GLY A 175 -0.70 13.06 9.67
C GLY A 175 -1.12 14.51 9.48
N ILE A 176 -0.90 15.07 8.28
CA ILE A 176 -1.33 16.44 7.93
C ILE A 176 -2.85 16.58 8.07
N LEU A 177 -3.62 15.63 7.52
CA LEU A 177 -5.07 15.65 7.65
C LEU A 177 -5.51 15.60 9.12
N THR A 178 -4.89 14.77 9.95
CA THR A 178 -5.19 14.72 11.38
C THR A 178 -4.97 16.07 12.05
N VAL A 179 -3.85 16.76 11.75
CA VAL A 179 -3.60 18.11 12.28
C VAL A 179 -4.68 19.09 11.83
N VAL A 180 -5.06 19.08 10.55
CA VAL A 180 -6.14 19.93 10.02
C VAL A 180 -7.45 19.67 10.75
N PHE A 181 -7.85 18.40 10.92
CA PHE A 181 -9.07 18.03 11.65
C PHE A 181 -9.03 18.50 13.11
N VAL A 182 -7.89 18.34 13.80
CA VAL A 182 -7.72 18.81 15.19
C VAL A 182 -7.88 20.33 15.28
N VAL A 183 -7.24 21.09 14.37
CA VAL A 183 -7.38 22.56 14.33
C VAL A 183 -8.84 22.97 14.08
N LEU A 184 -9.54 22.30 13.16
CA LEU A 184 -10.96 22.55 12.89
C LEU A 184 -11.85 22.19 14.09
N MET A 185 -11.53 21.12 14.83
CA MET A 185 -12.26 20.76 16.06
C MET A 185 -12.14 21.87 17.12
N PHE A 186 -10.95 22.44 17.31
CA PHE A 186 -10.76 23.58 18.22
C PHE A 186 -11.46 24.85 17.70
N ALA A 187 -11.40 25.11 16.39
CA ALA A 187 -12.04 26.28 15.78
C ALA A 187 -13.58 26.24 15.86
N THR A 188 -14.16 25.05 16.03
CA THR A 188 -15.62 24.84 16.14
C THR A 188 -16.10 24.63 17.58
N VAL A 189 -15.25 24.90 18.58
CA VAL A 189 -15.68 24.97 19.97
C VAL A 189 -16.81 26.01 20.09
N GLY A 190 -17.90 25.64 20.79
CA GLY A 190 -19.12 26.44 20.87
C GLY A 190 -20.12 26.22 19.73
N HIS A 191 -19.78 25.44 18.70
CA HIS A 191 -20.64 25.09 17.58
C HIS A 191 -20.81 23.55 17.49
N PRO A 192 -21.68 22.94 18.32
CA PRO A 192 -21.73 21.50 18.54
C PRO A 192 -22.00 20.70 17.26
N GLN A 193 -22.93 21.16 16.41
CA GLN A 193 -23.23 20.49 15.14
C GLN A 193 -22.03 20.48 14.19
N ALA A 194 -21.33 21.61 14.04
CA ALA A 194 -20.14 21.70 13.20
C ALA A 194 -19.02 20.79 13.73
N ASN A 195 -18.84 20.77 15.05
CA ASN A 195 -17.85 19.90 15.70
C ASN A 195 -18.16 18.41 15.49
N GLN A 196 -19.43 17.99 15.66
CA GLN A 196 -19.87 16.62 15.41
C GLN A 196 -19.62 16.19 13.96
N VAL A 197 -19.88 17.07 12.98
CA VAL A 197 -19.58 16.80 11.57
C VAL A 197 -18.08 16.59 11.34
N ILE A 198 -17.23 17.44 11.93
CA ILE A 198 -15.77 17.33 11.81
C ILE A 198 -15.26 16.03 12.42
N VAL A 199 -15.68 15.71 13.65
CA VAL A 199 -15.31 14.47 14.35
C VAL A 199 -15.77 13.25 13.57
N GLY A 200 -17.02 13.25 13.09
CA GLY A 200 -17.57 12.14 12.33
C GLY A 200 -16.86 11.91 11.00
N CYS A 201 -16.59 12.98 10.26
CA CYS A 201 -15.80 12.92 9.03
C CYS A 201 -14.38 12.39 9.28
N TYR A 202 -13.72 12.80 10.37
CA TYR A 202 -12.39 12.32 10.71
C TYR A 202 -12.36 10.83 11.00
N ILE A 203 -13.28 10.34 11.85
CA ILE A 203 -13.37 8.93 12.20
C ILE A 203 -13.67 8.09 10.96
N ALA A 204 -14.61 8.53 10.13
CA ALA A 204 -14.94 7.85 8.89
C ALA A 204 -13.75 7.81 7.91
N PHE A 205 -13.01 8.92 7.78
CA PHE A 205 -11.78 8.97 7.00
C PHE A 205 -10.72 8.01 7.54
N ALA A 206 -10.47 7.97 8.84
CA ALA A 206 -9.47 7.10 9.45
C ALA A 206 -9.82 5.62 9.24
N ALA A 207 -11.09 5.25 9.45
CA ALA A 207 -11.59 3.89 9.23
C ALA A 207 -11.50 3.49 7.75
N TYR A 208 -11.86 4.38 6.83
CA TYR A 208 -11.72 4.15 5.39
C TYR A 208 -10.26 4.01 4.96
N TYR A 209 -9.39 4.90 5.46
CA TYR A 209 -7.97 4.89 5.17
C TYR A 209 -7.33 3.56 5.59
N PHE A 210 -7.76 2.97 6.70
CA PHE A 210 -7.33 1.63 7.10
C PHE A 210 -7.69 0.56 6.05
N VAL A 211 -8.93 0.54 5.57
CA VAL A 211 -9.35 -0.37 4.48
C VAL A 211 -8.55 -0.11 3.20
N TYR A 212 -8.34 1.16 2.85
CA TYR A 212 -7.54 1.57 1.69
C TYR A 212 -6.12 1.00 1.76
N GLN A 213 -5.47 1.06 2.92
CA GLN A 213 -4.14 0.48 3.15
C GLN A 213 -4.15 -1.05 3.05
N LEU A 214 -5.17 -1.72 3.60
CA LEU A 214 -5.31 -3.18 3.54
C LEU A 214 -5.47 -3.70 2.10
N CYS A 215 -6.26 -2.98 1.28
CA CYS A 215 -6.44 -3.30 -0.15
C CYS A 215 -5.11 -3.20 -0.91
N GLY A 216 -4.28 -2.20 -0.60
CA GLY A 216 -2.96 -2.09 -1.20
C GLY A 216 -2.94 -1.67 -2.67
N LYS A 217 -4.07 -1.20 -3.21
CA LYS A 217 -4.23 -0.76 -4.60
C LYS A 217 -4.44 0.75 -4.66
N PRO A 218 -3.69 1.49 -5.50
CA PRO A 218 -3.94 2.91 -5.68
C PRO A 218 -5.26 3.15 -6.42
N LYS A 219 -6.14 3.96 -5.81
CA LYS A 219 -7.34 4.51 -6.46
C LYS A 219 -7.37 6.02 -6.23
N PRO A 220 -7.67 6.85 -7.24
CA PRO A 220 -7.66 8.30 -7.04
C PRO A 220 -8.68 8.73 -5.98
N TRP A 221 -8.24 9.48 -4.98
CA TRP A 221 -9.09 9.91 -3.86
C TRP A 221 -10.34 10.68 -4.30
N TRP A 222 -10.27 11.44 -5.40
CA TRP A 222 -11.43 12.15 -5.93
C TRP A 222 -12.52 11.20 -6.46
N VAL A 223 -12.18 9.99 -6.93
CA VAL A 223 -13.16 8.96 -7.31
C VAL A 223 -13.83 8.39 -6.06
N LEU A 224 -13.05 8.14 -5.00
CA LEU A 224 -13.54 7.61 -3.72
C LEU A 224 -14.48 8.61 -3.05
N ILE A 225 -14.05 9.86 -2.93
CA ILE A 225 -14.85 10.98 -2.41
C ILE A 225 -16.10 11.18 -3.29
N GLY A 226 -15.94 11.17 -4.62
CA GLY A 226 -17.06 11.27 -5.56
C GLY A 226 -18.10 10.16 -5.34
N THR A 227 -17.66 8.92 -5.12
CA THR A 227 -18.54 7.77 -4.84
C THR A 227 -19.31 7.96 -3.53
N ALA A 228 -18.65 8.44 -2.47
CA ALA A 228 -19.29 8.76 -1.20
C ALA A 228 -20.35 9.87 -1.38
N ILE A 229 -20.00 10.96 -2.07
CA ILE A 229 -20.91 12.08 -2.35
C ILE A 229 -22.10 11.62 -3.21
N THR A 230 -21.87 10.83 -4.27
CA THR A 230 -22.97 10.29 -5.09
C THR A 230 -23.93 9.46 -4.25
N THR A 231 -23.42 8.69 -3.28
CA THR A 231 -24.28 7.95 -2.35
C THR A 231 -25.14 8.91 -1.51
N MET A 232 -24.54 9.98 -0.97
CA MET A 232 -25.30 10.99 -0.22
C MET A 232 -26.38 11.65 -1.09
N LEU A 233 -26.06 11.99 -2.34
CA LEU A 233 -27.02 12.58 -3.28
C LEU A 233 -28.17 11.62 -3.61
N ILE A 234 -27.87 10.32 -3.78
CA ILE A 234 -28.90 9.29 -3.98
C ILE A 234 -29.87 9.25 -2.80
N LEU A 235 -29.35 9.31 -1.56
CA LEU A 235 -30.16 9.24 -0.35
C LEU A 235 -31.01 10.49 -0.10
N ILE A 236 -30.59 11.67 -0.59
CA ILE A 236 -31.37 12.91 -0.50
C ILE A 236 -32.39 13.01 -1.66
N SER A 237 -32.19 12.24 -2.73
CA SER A 237 -33.05 12.29 -3.92
C SER A 237 -34.37 11.50 -3.74
N PRO A 238 -35.38 11.75 -4.58
CA PRO A 238 -36.61 10.94 -4.63
C PRO A 238 -36.38 9.46 -4.94
N LEU A 239 -35.17 9.07 -5.36
CA LEU A 239 -34.83 7.66 -5.56
C LEU A 239 -34.93 6.87 -4.25
N LEU A 240 -34.60 7.47 -3.11
CA LEU A 240 -34.76 6.81 -1.81
C LEU A 240 -36.24 6.48 -1.53
N GLU A 241 -37.16 7.40 -1.83
CA GLU A 241 -38.60 7.18 -1.63
C GLU A 241 -39.13 6.04 -2.51
N LEU A 242 -38.68 5.97 -3.77
CA LEU A 242 -39.01 4.85 -4.66
C LEU A 242 -38.53 3.52 -4.08
N PHE A 243 -37.31 3.47 -3.54
CA PHE A 243 -36.77 2.27 -2.90
C PHE A 243 -37.54 1.91 -1.62
N ILE A 244 -37.89 2.90 -0.78
CA ILE A 244 -38.72 2.67 0.40
C ILE A 244 -40.06 2.05 0.00
N LYS A 245 -40.74 2.59 -1.02
CA LYS A 245 -41.99 2.03 -1.53
C LYS A 245 -41.83 0.56 -1.95
N VAL A 246 -40.80 0.25 -2.74
CA VAL A 246 -40.58 -1.13 -3.22
C VAL A 246 -40.21 -2.07 -2.07
N PHE A 247 -39.23 -1.70 -1.24
CA PHE A 247 -38.63 -2.62 -0.27
C PHE A 247 -39.35 -2.67 1.07
N ARG A 248 -40.09 -1.62 1.44
CA ARG A 248 -40.78 -1.52 2.75
C ARG A 248 -42.30 -1.55 2.66
N GLU A 249 -42.90 -1.18 1.52
CA GLU A 249 -44.37 -1.26 1.34
C GLU A 249 -44.80 -2.48 0.52
N ILE A 250 -44.08 -2.83 -0.56
CA ILE A 250 -44.43 -3.96 -1.43
C ILE A 250 -43.77 -5.26 -0.96
N LEU A 251 -42.47 -5.22 -0.70
CA LEU A 251 -41.71 -6.36 -0.16
C LEU A 251 -41.83 -6.43 1.36
N PRO A 252 -41.52 -7.58 2.00
CA PRO A 252 -41.71 -7.77 3.43
C PRO A 252 -40.59 -7.09 4.23
N GLY A 253 -40.45 -5.76 4.11
CA GLY A 253 -39.46 -4.92 4.77
C GLY A 253 -40.06 -3.81 5.64
N SER A 254 -41.34 -3.93 6.02
CA SER A 254 -42.05 -2.90 6.78
C SER A 254 -41.53 -2.74 8.22
N LEU A 255 -41.37 -1.49 8.66
CA LEU A 255 -40.91 -1.12 10.00
C LEU A 255 -42.04 -0.71 10.96
N SER A 256 -43.29 -0.76 10.51
CA SER A 256 -44.46 -0.13 11.15
C SER A 256 -45.16 -0.98 12.23
N ALA A 257 -44.64 -2.16 12.59
CA ALA A 257 -45.26 -2.98 13.62
C ALA A 257 -44.73 -2.61 15.02
N SER A 258 -45.65 -2.61 15.99
CA SER A 258 -45.38 -2.62 17.44
C SER A 258 -44.20 -3.56 17.75
N ARG A 259 -43.10 -3.04 18.29
CA ARG A 259 -41.87 -3.81 18.59
C ARG A 259 -42.12 -4.96 19.58
N ASN A 260 -43.27 -4.97 20.26
CA ASN A 260 -43.59 -5.90 21.33
C ASN A 260 -44.19 -7.23 20.84
N ASP A 261 -44.55 -7.37 19.56
CA ASP A 261 -45.28 -8.56 19.05
C ASP A 261 -44.54 -9.31 17.92
N ILE A 262 -43.30 -8.95 17.60
CA ILE A 262 -42.58 -9.46 16.42
C ILE A 262 -41.55 -10.51 16.85
N THR A 263 -41.58 -11.70 16.23
CA THR A 263 -40.55 -12.73 16.46
C THR A 263 -39.20 -12.31 15.87
N PHE A 264 -38.09 -12.86 16.38
CA PHE A 264 -36.76 -12.58 15.79
C PHE A 264 -36.69 -12.93 14.30
N THR A 265 -37.28 -14.05 13.90
CA THR A 265 -37.33 -14.48 12.49
C THR A 265 -38.07 -13.47 11.62
N GLU A 266 -39.20 -12.96 12.09
CA GLU A 266 -39.94 -11.93 11.38
C GLU A 266 -39.17 -10.61 11.30
N LEU A 267 -38.52 -10.20 12.40
CA LEU A 267 -37.64 -9.03 12.40
C LEU A 267 -36.48 -9.21 11.41
N LEU A 268 -35.87 -10.40 11.37
CA LEU A 268 -34.77 -10.70 10.45
C LEU A 268 -35.22 -10.61 8.99
N ILE A 269 -36.41 -11.14 8.65
CA ILE A 269 -36.99 -11.02 7.31
C ILE A 269 -37.23 -9.54 6.97
N ARG A 270 -37.86 -8.78 7.88
CA ARG A 270 -38.09 -7.33 7.68
C ARG A 270 -36.79 -6.57 7.45
N MET A 271 -35.77 -6.84 8.27
CA MET A 271 -34.45 -6.22 8.12
C MET A 271 -33.72 -6.69 6.87
N PHE A 272 -33.93 -7.92 6.42
CA PHE A 272 -33.35 -8.42 5.18
C PHE A 272 -33.87 -7.68 3.95
N PHE A 273 -35.17 -7.42 3.87
CA PHE A 273 -35.73 -6.67 2.74
C PHE A 273 -35.56 -5.16 2.89
N GLY A 274 -36.01 -4.60 4.01
CA GLY A 274 -36.15 -3.16 4.22
C GLY A 274 -34.84 -2.42 4.54
N ALA A 275 -33.81 -3.12 5.00
CA ALA A 275 -32.48 -2.58 5.23
C ALA A 275 -31.43 -3.30 4.37
N GLY A 276 -31.26 -4.61 4.54
CA GLY A 276 -30.22 -5.41 3.88
C GLY A 276 -30.23 -5.30 2.36
N LEU A 277 -31.31 -5.70 1.69
CA LEU A 277 -31.42 -5.64 0.23
C LEU A 277 -31.46 -4.19 -0.24
N MET A 278 -32.38 -3.39 0.30
CA MET A 278 -32.59 -2.00 -0.11
C MET A 278 -31.31 -1.15 -0.03
N GLU A 279 -30.65 -1.14 1.13
CA GLU A 279 -29.53 -0.23 1.40
C GLU A 279 -28.24 -0.69 0.72
N GLU A 280 -27.98 -2.01 0.67
CA GLU A 280 -26.81 -2.51 -0.08
C GLU A 280 -26.98 -2.26 -1.59
N LEU A 281 -28.20 -2.33 -2.12
CA LEU A 281 -28.46 -1.99 -3.52
C LEU A 281 -28.25 -0.49 -3.78
N LEU A 282 -28.80 0.39 -2.94
CA LEU A 282 -28.59 1.84 -3.05
C LEU A 282 -27.10 2.21 -3.03
N LYS A 283 -26.33 1.61 -2.12
CA LYS A 283 -24.87 1.79 -2.03
C LYS A 283 -24.11 1.16 -3.20
N ALA A 284 -24.64 0.11 -3.83
CA ALA A 284 -24.04 -0.47 -5.02
C ALA A 284 -24.22 0.40 -6.27
N LEU A 285 -25.23 1.27 -6.34
CA LEU A 285 -25.50 2.11 -7.53
C LEU A 285 -24.29 2.95 -8.00
N PRO A 286 -23.60 3.75 -7.17
CA PRO A 286 -22.44 4.50 -7.62
C PRO A 286 -21.26 3.61 -8.01
N VAL A 287 -21.14 2.43 -7.39
CA VAL A 287 -20.12 1.42 -7.72
C VAL A 287 -20.39 0.82 -9.11
N LEU A 288 -21.64 0.44 -9.39
CA LEU A 288 -22.07 -0.02 -10.71
C LEU A 288 -21.95 1.09 -11.76
N GLY A 289 -22.28 2.32 -11.40
CA GLY A 289 -22.08 3.50 -12.24
C GLY A 289 -20.61 3.67 -12.65
N ALA A 290 -19.68 3.57 -11.70
CA ALA A 290 -18.25 3.61 -11.98
C ALA A 290 -17.83 2.48 -12.94
N TYR A 291 -18.35 1.26 -12.77
CA TYR A 291 -18.11 0.16 -13.71
C TYR A 291 -18.57 0.47 -15.15
N TYR A 292 -19.80 0.96 -15.32
CA TYR A 292 -20.33 1.32 -16.65
C TYR A 292 -19.59 2.49 -17.28
N ILE A 293 -19.30 3.55 -16.51
CA ILE A 293 -18.50 4.70 -16.96
C ILE A 293 -17.11 4.23 -17.40
N GLY A 294 -16.45 3.39 -16.59
CA GLY A 294 -15.14 2.83 -16.88
C GLY A 294 -15.08 2.06 -18.20
N LYS A 295 -16.14 1.32 -18.55
CA LYS A 295 -16.24 0.61 -19.84
C LYS A 295 -16.22 1.53 -21.06
N SER A 296 -16.74 2.75 -20.92
CA SER A 296 -16.82 3.73 -21.99
C SER A 296 -15.55 4.57 -22.14
N LEU A 297 -14.62 4.47 -21.19
CA LEU A 297 -13.39 5.26 -21.14
C LEU A 297 -12.19 4.50 -21.72
N ARG A 298 -11.22 5.26 -22.25
CA ARG A 298 -9.91 4.75 -22.67
C ARG A 298 -8.93 4.73 -21.49
N SER A 299 -7.88 3.92 -21.61
CA SER A 299 -6.75 3.97 -20.67
C SER A 299 -6.07 5.35 -20.72
N PRO A 300 -5.66 5.96 -19.59
CA PRO A 300 -5.64 5.41 -18.22
C PRO A 300 -6.92 5.69 -17.39
N TRP A 301 -7.94 6.31 -17.98
CA TRP A 301 -9.15 6.76 -17.26
C TRP A 301 -10.06 5.60 -16.89
N LYS A 302 -10.10 4.56 -17.72
CA LYS A 302 -10.79 3.30 -17.42
C LYS A 302 -10.33 2.69 -16.11
N GLU A 303 -9.03 2.65 -15.84
CA GLU A 303 -8.44 2.06 -14.64
C GLU A 303 -8.59 2.99 -13.43
N LYS A 304 -8.47 4.31 -13.66
CA LYS A 304 -8.64 5.32 -12.62
C LYS A 304 -10.07 5.38 -12.07
N ILE A 305 -11.07 5.39 -12.94
CA ILE A 305 -12.49 5.56 -12.57
C ILE A 305 -13.19 4.21 -12.42
N GLY A 306 -12.99 3.31 -13.39
CA GLY A 306 -13.75 2.08 -13.52
C GLY A 306 -13.41 0.98 -12.51
N ILE A 307 -14.09 -0.15 -12.66
CA ILE A 307 -13.82 -1.36 -11.88
C ILE A 307 -13.21 -2.38 -12.83
N SER A 308 -11.94 -2.73 -12.59
CA SER A 308 -11.22 -3.74 -13.38
C SER A 308 -11.03 -5.05 -12.62
N GLU A 309 -11.10 -5.00 -11.29
CA GLU A 309 -10.88 -6.16 -10.42
C GLU A 309 -11.57 -6.02 -9.05
N PRO A 310 -11.60 -7.08 -8.21
CA PRO A 310 -12.25 -7.04 -6.88
C PRO A 310 -11.76 -5.93 -5.95
N LEU A 311 -10.46 -5.57 -5.99
CA LEU A 311 -9.93 -4.49 -5.15
C LEU A 311 -10.54 -3.12 -5.48
N ASP A 312 -10.80 -2.83 -6.77
CA ASP A 312 -11.50 -1.59 -7.15
C ASP A 312 -12.91 -1.57 -6.57
N GLY A 313 -13.61 -2.71 -6.68
CA GLY A 313 -14.96 -2.85 -6.17
C GLY A 313 -15.05 -2.69 -4.65
N ILE A 314 -14.12 -3.29 -3.89
CA ILE A 314 -14.03 -3.11 -2.43
C ILE A 314 -13.83 -1.63 -2.09
N LEU A 315 -12.86 -0.96 -2.72
CA LEU A 315 -12.54 0.44 -2.42
C LEU A 315 -13.72 1.39 -2.70
N LEU A 316 -14.45 1.18 -3.79
CA LEU A 316 -15.64 1.99 -4.11
C LEU A 316 -16.84 1.61 -3.24
N GLY A 317 -17.04 0.33 -2.94
CA GLY A 317 -18.10 -0.15 -2.06
C GLY A 317 -17.97 0.39 -0.64
N THR A 318 -16.76 0.38 -0.07
CA THR A 318 -16.53 0.99 1.24
C THR A 318 -16.61 2.52 1.21
N ALA A 319 -16.26 3.16 0.10
CA ALA A 319 -16.40 4.62 -0.05
C ALA A 319 -17.88 5.02 -0.09
N SER A 320 -18.70 4.25 -0.81
CA SER A 320 -20.16 4.44 -0.81
C SER A 320 -20.74 4.25 0.60
N ALA A 321 -20.32 3.21 1.33
CA ALA A 321 -20.74 3.00 2.72
C ALA A 321 -20.38 4.16 3.65
N VAL A 322 -19.20 4.78 3.49
CA VAL A 322 -18.84 5.99 4.24
C VAL A 322 -19.82 7.13 3.95
N GLY A 323 -20.14 7.36 2.67
CA GLY A 323 -21.12 8.36 2.26
C GLY A 323 -22.49 8.14 2.89
N PHE A 324 -22.98 6.90 2.84
CA PHE A 324 -24.24 6.49 3.47
C PHE A 324 -24.21 6.75 4.98
N THR A 325 -23.17 6.28 5.65
CA THR A 325 -23.06 6.33 7.12
C THR A 325 -22.98 7.75 7.63
N LEU A 326 -22.21 8.62 6.97
CA LEU A 326 -22.10 10.03 7.35
C LEU A 326 -23.44 10.73 7.23
N LEU A 327 -24.19 10.53 6.13
CA LEU A 327 -25.49 11.15 5.96
C LEU A 327 -26.52 10.62 6.97
N GLU A 328 -26.59 9.31 7.15
CA GLU A 328 -27.52 8.67 8.08
C GLU A 328 -27.23 9.12 9.53
N THR A 329 -25.98 9.02 9.96
CA THR A 329 -25.60 9.28 11.35
C THR A 329 -25.62 10.77 11.68
N LEU A 330 -25.03 11.62 10.86
CA LEU A 330 -24.96 13.07 11.12
C LEU A 330 -26.25 13.81 10.73
N GLY A 331 -26.98 13.32 9.73
CA GLY A 331 -28.18 13.98 9.21
C GLY A 331 -29.47 13.59 9.93
N GLN A 332 -29.56 12.36 10.46
CA GLN A 332 -30.80 11.88 11.09
C GLN A 332 -30.59 11.49 12.55
N TYR A 333 -29.64 10.60 12.84
CA TYR A 333 -29.55 10.01 14.18
C TYR A 333 -29.03 10.95 15.26
N VAL A 334 -27.89 11.60 15.02
CA VAL A 334 -27.27 12.47 16.03
C VAL A 334 -28.15 13.69 16.33
N PRO A 335 -28.77 14.36 15.33
CA PRO A 335 -29.75 15.41 15.60
C PRO A 335 -30.95 14.92 16.42
N LEU A 336 -31.52 13.75 16.08
CA LEU A 336 -32.66 13.18 16.80
C LEU A 336 -32.33 12.91 18.29
N ILE A 337 -31.17 12.30 18.57
CA ILE A 337 -30.73 12.04 19.95
C ILE A 337 -30.42 13.36 20.67
N SER A 338 -29.77 14.30 20.00
CA SER A 338 -29.42 15.60 20.61
C SER A 338 -30.67 16.37 21.01
N GLN A 339 -31.73 16.30 20.20
CA GLN A 339 -33.05 16.88 20.52
C GLN A 339 -33.74 16.17 21.69
N ASN A 340 -33.64 14.83 21.77
CA ASN A 340 -34.37 14.04 22.77
C ASN A 340 -33.65 13.89 24.12
N SER A 341 -32.32 13.92 24.13
CA SER A 341 -31.49 13.54 25.29
C SER A 341 -30.35 14.50 25.58
N GLY A 342 -30.27 15.61 24.84
CA GLY A 342 -29.24 16.63 24.99
C GLY A 342 -28.00 16.40 24.12
N GLU A 343 -27.31 17.50 23.79
CA GLU A 343 -26.18 17.49 22.86
C GLU A 343 -24.98 16.66 23.32
N LEU A 344 -24.74 16.61 24.64
CA LEU A 344 -23.65 15.82 25.22
C LEU A 344 -23.85 14.31 24.96
N VAL A 345 -25.08 13.83 25.10
CA VAL A 345 -25.43 12.43 24.81
C VAL A 345 -25.32 12.15 23.31
N GLY A 346 -25.75 13.10 22.47
CA GLY A 346 -25.57 13.03 21.02
C GLY A 346 -24.09 12.89 20.63
N LEU A 347 -23.20 13.68 21.24
CA LEU A 347 -21.75 13.60 21.01
C LEU A 347 -21.14 12.30 21.55
N GLN A 348 -21.54 11.84 22.73
CA GLN A 348 -21.06 10.58 23.31
C GLN A 348 -21.43 9.38 22.44
N LEU A 349 -22.62 9.39 21.83
CA LEU A 349 -23.06 8.31 20.95
C LEU A 349 -22.52 8.42 19.52
N LEU A 350 -22.12 9.62 19.08
CA LEU A 350 -21.50 9.84 17.77
C LEU A 350 -20.29 8.93 17.55
N ILE A 351 -19.35 8.89 18.51
CA ILE A 351 -18.09 8.15 18.40
C ILE A 351 -18.32 6.63 18.24
N PRO A 352 -18.99 5.93 19.19
CA PRO A 352 -19.21 4.49 19.07
C PRO A 352 -20.11 4.16 17.88
N ARG A 353 -21.05 5.04 17.53
CA ARG A 353 -21.92 4.84 16.37
C ARG A 353 -21.15 4.94 15.07
N ILE A 354 -20.39 6.00 14.84
CA ILE A 354 -19.61 6.14 13.61
C ILE A 354 -18.57 5.03 13.53
N LEU A 355 -17.86 4.69 14.61
CA LEU A 355 -16.94 3.55 14.59
C LEU A 355 -17.65 2.23 14.24
N GLY A 356 -18.78 1.93 14.88
CA GLY A 356 -19.53 0.70 14.67
C GLY A 356 -20.23 0.62 13.32
N SER A 357 -20.94 1.68 12.90
CA SER A 357 -21.70 1.71 11.65
C SER A 357 -20.78 1.89 10.45
N VAL A 358 -19.70 2.68 10.54
CA VAL A 358 -18.70 2.75 9.47
C VAL A 358 -18.03 1.38 9.33
N ALA A 359 -17.63 0.72 10.42
CA ALA A 359 -17.07 -0.63 10.34
C ALA A 359 -18.05 -1.66 9.76
N GLY A 360 -19.32 -1.63 10.19
CA GLY A 360 -20.37 -2.53 9.71
C GLY A 360 -20.73 -2.31 8.25
N HIS A 361 -21.13 -1.09 7.87
CA HIS A 361 -21.50 -0.79 6.49
C HIS A 361 -20.33 -0.94 5.52
N MET A 362 -19.10 -0.57 5.91
CA MET A 362 -17.93 -0.85 5.08
C MET A 362 -17.70 -2.37 4.93
N ALA A 363 -17.98 -3.18 5.96
CA ALA A 363 -17.89 -4.63 5.84
C ALA A 363 -18.85 -5.18 4.79
N TYR A 364 -20.15 -4.86 4.88
CA TYR A 364 -21.16 -5.36 3.94
C TYR A 364 -20.96 -4.83 2.52
N SER A 365 -20.82 -3.52 2.37
CA SER A 365 -20.73 -2.89 1.06
C SER A 365 -19.36 -3.11 0.41
N GLY A 366 -18.30 -3.21 1.19
CA GLY A 366 -16.99 -3.65 0.71
C GLY A 366 -17.00 -5.11 0.25
N TYR A 367 -17.67 -5.99 0.99
CA TYR A 367 -17.88 -7.39 0.60
C TYR A 367 -18.71 -7.51 -0.68
N LEU A 368 -19.81 -6.76 -0.82
CA LEU A 368 -20.55 -6.68 -2.09
C LEU A 368 -19.67 -6.11 -3.22
N GLY A 369 -18.88 -5.08 -2.93
CA GLY A 369 -17.88 -4.52 -3.84
C GLY A 369 -16.91 -5.56 -4.39
N TYR A 370 -16.44 -6.50 -3.55
CA TYR A 370 -15.63 -7.63 -3.98
C TYR A 370 -16.32 -8.46 -5.08
N PHE A 371 -17.60 -8.81 -4.90
CA PHE A 371 -18.35 -9.59 -5.91
C PHE A 371 -18.59 -8.79 -7.19
N ILE A 372 -18.84 -7.47 -7.09
CA ILE A 372 -18.95 -6.60 -8.26
C ILE A 372 -17.66 -6.65 -9.08
N GLY A 373 -16.49 -6.50 -8.44
CA GLY A 373 -15.21 -6.58 -9.14
C GLY A 373 -14.84 -8.01 -9.59
N LEU A 374 -15.29 -9.05 -8.86
CA LEU A 374 -15.09 -10.44 -9.27
C LEU A 374 -15.91 -10.78 -10.53
N ALA A 375 -17.12 -10.23 -10.64
CA ALA A 375 -17.96 -10.38 -11.82
C ALA A 375 -17.34 -9.75 -13.09
N VAL A 376 -16.46 -8.74 -12.92
CA VAL A 376 -15.64 -8.20 -14.02
C VAL A 376 -14.60 -9.22 -14.49
N LEU A 377 -13.92 -9.90 -13.56
CA LEU A 377 -12.92 -10.92 -13.89
C LEU A 377 -13.53 -12.22 -14.44
N LYS A 378 -14.78 -12.52 -14.08
CA LYS A 378 -15.48 -13.77 -14.43
C LYS A 378 -16.79 -13.48 -15.17
N PRO A 379 -16.76 -12.94 -16.40
CA PRO A 379 -17.93 -12.42 -17.11
C PRO A 379 -18.99 -13.49 -17.41
N VAL A 380 -18.59 -14.75 -17.60
CA VAL A 380 -19.52 -15.87 -17.86
C VAL A 380 -20.43 -16.12 -16.64
N LEU A 381 -19.89 -16.01 -15.43
CA LEU A 381 -20.60 -16.28 -14.18
C LEU A 381 -21.10 -15.01 -13.48
N ARG A 382 -21.06 -13.84 -14.15
CA ARG A 382 -21.29 -12.53 -13.54
C ARG A 382 -22.61 -12.44 -12.77
N TRP A 383 -23.69 -12.99 -13.31
CA TRP A 383 -25.01 -12.90 -12.67
C TRP A 383 -25.11 -13.75 -11.41
N GLN A 384 -24.53 -14.95 -11.43
CA GLN A 384 -24.44 -15.81 -10.25
C GLN A 384 -23.57 -15.15 -9.16
N ILE A 385 -22.42 -14.59 -9.54
CA ILE A 385 -21.50 -13.89 -8.63
C ILE A 385 -22.19 -12.70 -7.98
N LEU A 386 -22.86 -11.85 -8.77
CA LEU A 386 -23.58 -10.69 -8.26
C LEU A 386 -24.74 -11.10 -7.33
N ALA A 387 -25.51 -12.12 -7.70
CA ALA A 387 -26.60 -12.62 -6.85
C ALA A 387 -26.07 -13.13 -5.50
N VAL A 388 -25.03 -13.98 -5.50
CA VAL A 388 -24.41 -14.50 -4.28
C VAL A 388 -23.89 -13.35 -3.41
N GLY A 389 -23.15 -12.42 -4.00
CA GLY A 389 -22.61 -11.27 -3.27
C GLY A 389 -23.68 -10.39 -2.65
N TYR A 390 -24.73 -10.07 -3.43
CA TYR A 390 -25.83 -9.22 -2.97
C TYR A 390 -26.62 -9.86 -1.84
N PHE A 391 -27.09 -11.09 -2.02
CA PHE A 391 -27.88 -11.77 -0.98
C PHE A 391 -27.07 -12.03 0.30
N SER A 392 -25.80 -12.43 0.18
CA SER A 392 -24.97 -12.69 1.37
C SER A 392 -24.58 -11.40 2.11
N ALA A 393 -24.26 -10.31 1.41
CA ALA A 393 -24.01 -9.01 2.03
C ALA A 393 -25.26 -8.48 2.75
N SER A 394 -26.43 -8.56 2.09
CA SER A 394 -27.71 -8.16 2.67
C SER A 394 -28.10 -9.01 3.88
N ALA A 395 -27.78 -10.31 3.88
CA ALA A 395 -28.02 -11.19 5.02
C ALA A 395 -27.17 -10.80 6.25
N LEU A 396 -25.89 -10.52 6.05
CA LEU A 396 -25.00 -10.05 7.13
C LEU A 396 -25.47 -8.71 7.71
N HIS A 397 -25.90 -7.79 6.85
CA HIS A 397 -26.46 -6.51 7.27
C HIS A 397 -27.77 -6.70 8.06
N ALA A 398 -28.70 -7.51 7.55
CA ALA A 398 -29.95 -7.83 8.23
C ALA A 398 -29.70 -8.44 9.62
N LEU A 399 -28.73 -9.34 9.71
CA LEU A 399 -28.36 -10.00 10.95
C LEU A 399 -27.84 -8.98 11.99
N TRP A 400 -27.03 -8.01 11.57
CA TRP A 400 -26.58 -6.92 12.45
C TRP A 400 -27.75 -6.10 12.98
N ASN A 401 -28.66 -5.66 12.11
CA ASN A 401 -29.82 -4.86 12.52
C ASN A 401 -30.78 -5.63 13.44
N ALA A 402 -31.04 -6.91 13.13
CA ALA A 402 -31.92 -7.74 13.94
C ALA A 402 -31.31 -8.06 15.31
N THR A 403 -30.03 -8.46 15.37
CA THR A 403 -29.37 -8.82 16.63
C THR A 403 -29.10 -7.63 17.55
N GLY A 404 -28.85 -6.44 17.00
CA GLY A 404 -28.67 -5.22 17.76
C GLY A 404 -29.89 -4.80 18.58
N SER A 405 -31.07 -5.34 18.27
CA SER A 405 -32.29 -5.13 19.05
C SER A 405 -32.47 -6.06 20.23
N ILE A 406 -31.66 -7.12 20.34
CA ILE A 406 -31.85 -8.22 21.31
C ILE A 406 -30.69 -8.28 22.30
N ASN A 407 -29.44 -8.33 21.83
CA ASN A 407 -28.30 -8.62 22.70
C ASN A 407 -27.01 -8.00 22.17
N ALA A 408 -26.37 -7.16 23.00
CA ALA A 408 -25.13 -6.48 22.67
C ALA A 408 -23.94 -7.44 22.44
N PHE A 409 -23.86 -8.57 23.15
CA PHE A 409 -22.81 -9.57 22.92
C PHE A 409 -22.98 -10.27 21.57
N LEU A 410 -24.22 -10.61 21.18
CA LEU A 410 -24.47 -11.16 19.84
C LEU A 410 -24.12 -10.15 18.75
N LEU A 411 -24.40 -8.86 18.96
CA LEU A 411 -24.02 -7.80 18.04
C LEU A 411 -22.49 -7.74 17.83
N VAL A 412 -21.70 -7.90 18.90
CA VAL A 412 -20.22 -7.99 18.80
C VAL A 412 -19.82 -9.18 17.94
N VAL A 413 -20.40 -10.37 18.16
CA VAL A 413 -20.12 -11.58 17.36
C VAL A 413 -20.43 -11.35 15.89
N VAL A 414 -21.60 -10.77 15.58
CA VAL A 414 -21.98 -10.44 14.20
C VAL A 414 -21.02 -9.42 13.60
N GLY A 415 -20.64 -8.37 14.33
CA GLY A 415 -19.66 -7.39 13.86
C GLY A 415 -18.31 -7.99 13.49
N VAL A 416 -17.78 -8.87 14.36
CA VAL A 416 -16.52 -9.58 14.10
C VAL A 416 -16.66 -10.48 12.86
N LEU A 417 -17.78 -11.20 12.73
CA LEU A 417 -18.05 -12.04 11.56
C LEU A 417 -18.10 -11.21 10.27
N SER A 418 -18.82 -10.09 10.28
CA SER A 418 -18.92 -9.17 9.14
C SER A 418 -17.53 -8.67 8.71
N TYR A 419 -16.72 -8.25 9.68
CA TYR A 419 -15.37 -7.79 9.42
C TYR A 419 -14.45 -8.90 8.90
N ALA A 420 -14.61 -10.13 9.41
CA ALA A 420 -13.88 -11.30 8.91
C ALA A 420 -14.22 -11.59 7.43
N PHE A 421 -15.48 -11.44 7.03
CA PHE A 421 -15.90 -11.56 5.63
C PHE A 421 -15.24 -10.51 4.73
N LEU A 422 -15.22 -9.24 5.16
CA LEU A 422 -14.51 -8.18 4.44
C LEU A 422 -13.01 -8.50 4.33
N MET A 423 -12.36 -8.89 5.44
CA MET A 423 -10.94 -9.19 5.45
C MET A 423 -10.61 -10.39 4.54
N ALA A 424 -11.42 -11.45 4.58
CA ALA A 424 -11.28 -12.60 3.68
C ALA A 424 -11.45 -12.18 2.21
N ALA A 425 -12.41 -11.30 1.90
CA ALA A 425 -12.59 -10.75 0.57
C ALA A 425 -11.39 -9.91 0.11
N ILE A 426 -10.81 -9.06 0.98
CA ILE A 426 -9.59 -8.30 0.67
C ILE A 426 -8.41 -9.23 0.38
N LEU A 427 -8.17 -10.22 1.25
CA LEU A 427 -7.08 -11.18 1.07
C LEU A 427 -7.25 -11.97 -0.23
N LYS A 428 -8.47 -12.43 -0.53
CA LYS A 428 -8.76 -13.14 -1.78
C LYS A 428 -8.62 -12.23 -3.00
N ALA A 429 -9.10 -10.99 -2.92
CA ALA A 429 -8.96 -9.99 -3.97
C ALA A 429 -7.49 -9.74 -4.33
N ARG A 430 -6.61 -9.65 -3.33
CA ARG A 430 -5.18 -9.47 -3.54
C ARG A 430 -4.53 -10.65 -4.26
N VAL A 431 -4.96 -11.87 -3.96
CA VAL A 431 -4.48 -13.08 -4.65
C VAL A 431 -4.96 -13.10 -6.11
N LEU A 432 -6.19 -12.67 -6.37
CA LEU A 432 -6.80 -12.66 -7.70
C LEU A 432 -6.36 -11.47 -8.57
N SER A 433 -5.68 -10.47 -7.99
CA SER A 433 -5.41 -9.21 -8.64
C SER A 433 -4.46 -9.37 -9.84
N PRO A 434 -4.85 -9.00 -11.09
CA PRO A 434 -3.94 -9.03 -12.24
C PRO A 434 -2.76 -8.06 -12.11
N THR A 435 -2.92 -6.99 -11.31
CA THR A 435 -1.88 -5.99 -11.04
C THR A 435 -1.17 -6.22 -9.71
N ARG A 436 -1.12 -7.47 -9.22
CA ARG A 436 -0.53 -7.83 -7.91
C ARG A 436 0.90 -7.29 -7.70
N SER A 437 1.72 -7.28 -8.74
CA SER A 437 3.10 -6.78 -8.70
C SER A 437 3.20 -5.26 -8.51
N GLN A 438 2.12 -4.53 -8.80
CA GLN A 438 2.02 -3.07 -8.68
C GLN A 438 1.36 -2.64 -7.36
N ASN A 439 0.75 -3.58 -6.62
CA ASN A 439 0.09 -3.30 -5.35
C ASN A 439 1.16 -2.97 -4.29
N PHE A 440 0.97 -1.90 -3.52
CA PHE A 440 1.96 -1.46 -2.53
C PHE A 440 1.94 -2.31 -1.26
N ALA A 441 0.84 -3.02 -0.98
CA ALA A 441 0.73 -3.90 0.18
C ALA A 441 1.32 -5.31 -0.06
N THR A 442 1.61 -5.72 -1.30
CA THR A 442 2.11 -7.07 -1.65
C THR A 442 3.61 -7.24 -1.49
N ARG A 443 4.35 -6.20 -1.08
CA ARG A 443 5.78 -6.30 -0.74
C ARG A 443 6.10 -7.00 0.58
N PHE A 444 5.11 -7.56 1.28
CA PHE A 444 5.29 -8.18 2.61
C PHE A 444 5.26 -9.70 2.65
N ILE A 445 4.96 -10.39 1.54
CA ILE A 445 4.86 -11.86 1.54
C ILE A 445 5.42 -12.40 0.22
N GLU A 446 6.72 -12.68 0.19
CA GLU A 446 7.24 -13.72 -0.68
C GLU A 446 7.04 -15.08 0.01
N PRO A 447 6.47 -16.09 -0.68
CA PRO A 447 6.32 -17.41 -0.10
C PRO A 447 7.70 -18.05 0.09
N LYS A 448 7.87 -18.64 1.28
CA LYS A 448 9.04 -19.43 1.68
C LYS A 448 9.30 -20.61 0.76
#